data_AF-A0A6V8HIC7-F1
#
_entry.id   AF-A0A6V8HIC7-F1
#
_cell.length_a   1.000
_cell.length_b   1.000
_cell.length_c   1.000
_cell.angle_alpha   90.00
_cell.angle_beta   90.00
_cell.angle_gamma   90.00
#
_symmetry.space_group_name_H-M   'P 1'
#
loop_
_entity.id
_entity.type
_entity.pdbx_description
1 polymer ?
#
loop_
_entity_poly.entity_id
_entity_poly.type
_entity_poly.pdbx_seq_one_letter_code
_entity_poly.pdbx_strand_id
1 'polypeptide(L)'
;MRVTLGSFSLEQYRLPKHPQNGYAVDEFDEMLSQPLTRGHMTPGIPLSQLVNQIGQATDMFVLENGESPAATARRSVKVEFAPKDKKLIHLEVDFQSSGGHYEKVNSRWVETDLGRPQAEHRPLLQAVILNPERADLEFKVQEKPILPRPGQLDQHMRDVQAYIRFRSSENDAVDSSILAPARRHTMLPIDAKIWRLLEKSTVQYQIRDTDYVLEIARYDVYYPKPNRARQAADSTSYLEFKFPTSFSETVLYGQSWDEAMKAAGKLQDTESFDLNSALGALFKPESRETPRDAFERFIMIATNVAGLWTPAGSRPMESIPQPTTSLSANEGILIDLD
;
A
#
# COMPACT_ATOMS: atom_id res chain seq x y z
N MET A 1 -4.19 5.34 7.40
CA MET A 1 -2.77 5.46 7.82
C MET A 1 -2.08 4.14 7.54
N ARG A 2 -0.90 4.15 6.91
CA ARG A 2 -0.15 2.96 6.50
C ARG A 2 1.35 3.33 6.43
N VAL A 3 2.25 2.37 6.61
CA VAL A 3 3.71 2.58 6.48
C VAL A 3 4.25 1.63 5.44
N THR A 4 4.67 2.14 4.30
CA THR A 4 5.27 1.33 3.24
C THR A 4 6.75 1.14 3.53
N LEU A 5 7.23 -0.11 3.48
CA LEU A 5 8.60 -0.50 3.78
C LEU A 5 9.34 -0.90 2.50
N GLY A 6 10.61 -0.52 2.41
CA GLY A 6 11.43 -0.80 1.24
C GLY A 6 12.51 0.26 0.99
N SER A 7 13.23 0.14 -0.11
CA SER A 7 14.18 1.15 -0.58
C SER A 7 13.47 2.16 -1.47
N PHE A 8 13.54 3.43 -1.11
CA PHE A 8 13.05 4.51 -1.95
C PHE A 8 13.93 4.68 -3.20
N SER A 9 13.32 4.57 -4.38
CA SER A 9 13.97 4.76 -5.68
C SER A 9 13.45 6.04 -6.34
N LEU A 10 14.34 6.98 -6.65
CA LEU A 10 14.01 8.17 -7.43
C LEU A 10 13.84 7.80 -8.91
N GLU A 11 12.68 8.09 -9.48
CA GLU A 11 12.37 7.87 -10.89
C GLU A 11 12.61 9.14 -11.72
N GLN A 12 12.16 10.28 -11.18
CA GLN A 12 12.27 11.57 -11.83
C GLN A 12 12.88 12.53 -10.83
N TYR A 13 14.03 13.10 -11.14
CA TYR A 13 14.74 13.97 -10.21
C TYR A 13 15.73 14.87 -10.96
N ARG A 14 16.06 16.02 -10.35
CA ARG A 14 17.07 16.94 -10.90
C ARG A 14 18.45 16.46 -10.49
N LEU A 15 19.32 16.09 -11.44
CA LEU A 15 20.72 15.71 -11.20
C LEU A 15 21.49 16.75 -10.36
N PRO A 16 22.51 16.33 -9.58
CA PRO A 16 23.30 17.27 -8.79
C PRO A 16 24.14 18.18 -9.71
N LYS A 17 24.37 19.42 -9.27
CA LYS A 17 25.17 20.46 -9.94
C LYS A 17 26.60 19.98 -10.19
N HIS A 18 27.12 19.13 -9.31
CA HIS A 18 28.44 18.52 -9.43
C HIS A 18 28.32 16.98 -9.43
N PRO A 19 28.10 16.35 -10.61
CA PRO A 19 27.86 14.91 -10.72
C PRO A 19 28.92 14.01 -10.07
N GLN A 20 30.17 14.48 -10.03
CA GLN A 20 31.31 13.77 -9.45
C GLN A 20 31.23 13.67 -7.91
N ASN A 21 30.56 14.62 -7.26
CA ASN A 21 30.52 14.76 -5.80
C ASN A 21 29.17 14.37 -5.20
N GLY A 22 28.17 14.04 -6.04
CA GLY A 22 26.79 13.84 -5.60
C GLY A 22 26.11 15.16 -5.20
N TYR A 23 25.01 15.04 -4.46
CA TYR A 23 24.28 16.19 -3.93
C TYR A 23 24.96 16.74 -2.67
N ALA A 24 25.04 18.06 -2.56
CA ALA A 24 25.12 18.69 -1.24
C ALA A 24 23.80 18.52 -0.48
N VAL A 25 23.81 18.57 0.86
CA VAL A 25 22.60 18.40 1.69
C VAL A 25 21.48 19.34 1.27
N ASP A 26 21.75 20.64 1.21
CA ASP A 26 20.77 21.66 0.79
C ASP A 26 20.26 21.43 -0.64
N GLU A 27 21.13 20.91 -1.51
CA GLU A 27 20.77 20.62 -2.90
C GLU A 27 19.86 19.40 -3.02
N PHE A 28 20.09 18.39 -2.17
CA PHE A 28 19.26 17.20 -2.07
C PHE A 28 17.86 17.56 -1.57
N ASP A 29 17.77 18.38 -0.52
CA ASP A 29 16.49 18.87 0.02
C ASP A 29 15.73 19.73 -1.00
N GLU A 30 16.43 20.65 -1.67
CA GLU A 30 15.87 21.45 -2.78
C GLU A 30 15.34 20.55 -3.91
N MET A 31 16.05 19.46 -4.22
CA MET A 31 15.67 18.49 -5.23
C MET A 31 14.42 17.71 -4.81
N LEU A 32 14.35 17.19 -3.58
CA LEU A 32 13.18 16.48 -3.06
C LEU A 32 11.93 17.37 -3.03
N SER A 33 12.12 18.66 -2.76
CA SER A 33 11.06 19.66 -2.74
C SER A 33 10.50 20.03 -4.12
N GLN A 34 11.16 19.65 -5.22
CA GLN A 34 10.70 19.99 -6.56
C GLN A 34 9.38 19.26 -6.91
N PRO A 35 8.39 19.94 -7.50
CA PRO A 35 7.11 19.31 -7.89
C PRO A 35 7.23 18.17 -8.91
N LEU A 36 8.33 18.14 -9.67
CA LEU A 36 8.61 17.11 -10.66
C LEU A 36 9.42 15.96 -10.09
N THR A 37 9.93 16.07 -8.86
CA THR A 37 10.64 14.97 -8.23
C THR A 37 9.67 13.87 -7.84
N ARG A 38 9.98 12.64 -8.26
CA ARG A 38 9.16 11.45 -8.04
C ARG A 38 10.05 10.28 -7.70
N GLY A 39 9.56 9.46 -6.80
CA GLY A 39 10.13 8.15 -6.51
C GLY A 39 9.05 7.22 -6.00
N HIS A 40 9.42 5.97 -5.78
CA HIS A 40 8.56 4.96 -5.20
C HIS A 40 9.37 4.05 -4.27
N MET A 41 8.68 3.45 -3.30
CA MET A 41 9.25 2.41 -2.46
C MET A 41 9.32 1.09 -3.23
N THR A 42 10.48 0.46 -3.21
CA THR A 42 10.69 -0.89 -3.76
C THR A 42 11.06 -1.83 -2.62
N PRO A 43 10.65 -3.11 -2.62
CA PRO A 43 10.98 -4.02 -1.53
C PRO A 43 12.48 -4.32 -1.32
N GLY A 44 13.41 -3.77 -2.10
CA GLY A 44 14.88 -3.88 -1.89
C GLY A 44 15.50 -5.28 -2.02
N ILE A 45 14.73 -6.34 -1.81
CA ILE A 45 15.10 -7.76 -1.85
C ILE A 45 14.01 -8.59 -2.58
N PRO A 46 14.34 -9.77 -3.11
CA PRO A 46 13.36 -10.66 -3.73
C PRO A 46 12.24 -11.07 -2.75
N LEU A 47 11.00 -11.14 -3.24
CA LEU A 47 9.83 -11.51 -2.43
C LEU A 47 9.98 -12.86 -1.72
N SER A 48 10.61 -13.85 -2.35
CA SER A 48 10.89 -15.16 -1.73
C SER A 48 11.86 -15.05 -0.56
N GLN A 49 12.88 -14.20 -0.67
CA GLN A 49 13.82 -13.94 0.40
C GLN A 49 13.13 -13.23 1.58
N LEU A 50 12.30 -12.23 1.29
CA LEU A 50 11.54 -11.50 2.32
C LEU A 50 10.61 -12.45 3.10
N VAL A 51 9.83 -13.29 2.39
CA VAL A 51 8.96 -14.29 3.02
C VAL A 51 9.75 -15.24 3.91
N ASN A 52 10.92 -15.71 3.45
CA ASN A 52 11.77 -16.59 4.23
C ASN A 52 12.33 -15.92 5.49
N GLN A 53 12.79 -14.66 5.39
CA GLN A 53 13.30 -13.90 6.53
C GLN A 53 12.21 -13.66 7.58
N ILE A 54 10.98 -13.32 7.15
CA ILE A 54 9.84 -13.18 8.06
C ILE A 54 9.49 -14.51 8.73
N GLY A 55 9.53 -15.62 7.97
CA GLY A 55 9.33 -16.97 8.53
C GLY A 55 10.36 -17.37 9.58
N GLN A 56 11.57 -16.78 9.55
CA GLN A 56 12.63 -17.01 10.54
C GLN A 56 12.54 -16.06 11.74
N ALA A 57 11.95 -14.88 11.58
CA ALA A 57 11.76 -13.87 12.63
C ALA A 57 10.58 -14.20 13.56
N THR A 58 10.59 -15.40 14.13
CA THR A 58 9.53 -15.93 15.02
C THR A 58 9.43 -15.19 16.36
N ASP A 59 10.46 -14.45 16.74
CA ASP A 59 10.43 -13.50 17.86
C ASP A 59 9.57 -12.26 17.54
N MET A 60 9.54 -11.82 16.27
CA MET A 60 8.81 -10.62 15.84
C MET A 60 7.39 -10.90 15.36
N PHE A 61 7.14 -12.03 14.69
CA PHE A 61 5.84 -12.34 14.11
C PHE A 61 5.15 -13.52 14.81
N VAL A 62 3.82 -13.51 14.75
CA VAL A 62 2.98 -14.65 15.11
C VAL A 62 2.79 -15.50 13.85
N LEU A 63 3.26 -16.75 13.90
CA LEU A 63 3.09 -17.74 12.83
C LEU A 63 2.14 -18.84 13.32
N GLU A 64 1.02 -19.03 12.63
CA GLU A 64 0.08 -20.11 12.94
C GLU A 64 0.75 -21.46 12.67
N ASN A 65 0.78 -22.34 13.68
CA ASN A 65 1.47 -23.64 13.62
C ASN A 65 2.97 -23.57 13.23
N GLY A 66 3.61 -22.41 13.38
CA GLY A 66 4.99 -22.19 12.96
C GLY A 66 5.18 -22.06 11.45
N GLU A 67 4.09 -21.97 10.68
CA GLU A 67 4.13 -21.86 9.22
C GLU A 67 3.81 -20.43 8.75
N SER A 68 4.47 -20.02 7.68
CA SER A 68 4.18 -18.75 7.02
C SER A 68 2.86 -18.84 6.23
N PRO A 69 1.97 -17.84 6.29
CA PRO A 69 0.77 -17.76 5.46
C PRO A 69 1.07 -17.54 3.96
N ALA A 70 2.34 -17.56 3.53
CA ALA A 70 2.76 -17.39 2.14
C ALA A 70 2.11 -18.36 1.15
N ALA A 71 1.64 -19.52 1.62
CA ALA A 71 0.97 -20.52 0.78
C ALA A 71 -0.51 -20.19 0.50
N THR A 72 -1.15 -19.35 1.30
CA THR A 72 -2.61 -19.11 1.27
C THR A 72 -2.94 -17.62 1.12
N ALA A 73 -2.40 -16.99 0.07
CA ALA A 73 -2.58 -15.57 -0.17
C ALA A 73 -4.05 -15.22 -0.49
N ARG A 74 -4.56 -14.20 0.20
CA ARG A 74 -5.87 -13.61 -0.09
C ARG A 74 -5.84 -12.91 -1.44
N ARG A 75 -6.98 -12.91 -2.14
CA ARG A 75 -7.10 -12.38 -3.50
C ARG A 75 -8.09 -11.23 -3.55
N SER A 76 -7.65 -10.13 -4.13
CA SER A 76 -8.49 -8.99 -4.44
C SER A 76 -8.15 -8.47 -5.83
N VAL A 77 -9.09 -7.78 -6.43
CA VAL A 77 -8.99 -7.30 -7.80
C VAL A 77 -9.33 -5.83 -7.83
N LYS A 78 -8.52 -5.06 -8.56
CA LYS A 78 -8.80 -3.67 -8.89
C LYS A 78 -9.00 -3.54 -10.39
N VAL A 79 -10.17 -3.06 -10.80
CA VAL A 79 -10.49 -2.78 -12.20
C VAL A 79 -10.52 -1.28 -12.41
N GLU A 80 -9.56 -0.75 -13.16
CA GLU A 80 -9.44 0.67 -13.42
C GLU A 80 -10.04 1.03 -14.78
N PHE A 81 -10.89 2.05 -14.81
CA PHE A 81 -11.51 2.55 -16.03
C PHE A 81 -10.67 3.68 -16.63
N ALA A 82 -10.90 3.98 -17.91
CA ALA A 82 -10.20 5.07 -18.57
C ALA A 82 -10.43 6.39 -17.80
N PRO A 83 -9.36 7.14 -17.48
CA PRO A 83 -9.52 8.41 -16.81
C PRO A 83 -10.41 9.38 -17.59
N LYS A 84 -11.25 10.13 -16.87
CA LYS A 84 -12.09 11.18 -17.45
C LYS A 84 -11.97 12.43 -16.58
N ASP A 85 -11.73 13.58 -17.20
CA ASP A 85 -11.63 14.88 -16.49
C ASP A 85 -10.64 14.86 -15.31
N LYS A 86 -9.47 14.21 -15.50
CA LYS A 86 -8.43 13.97 -14.47
C LYS A 86 -8.89 13.10 -13.28
N LYS A 87 -10.04 12.45 -13.36
CA LYS A 87 -10.54 11.50 -12.38
C LYS A 87 -10.36 10.08 -12.88
N LEU A 88 -9.89 9.21 -12.01
CA LEU A 88 -9.81 7.78 -12.20
C LEU A 88 -10.87 7.12 -11.33
N ILE A 89 -11.80 6.40 -11.97
CA ILE A 89 -12.76 5.56 -11.27
C ILE A 89 -12.26 4.12 -11.34
N HIS A 90 -12.29 3.43 -10.22
CA HIS A 90 -11.96 2.01 -10.16
C HIS A 90 -12.89 1.22 -9.23
N LEU A 91 -13.07 -0.04 -9.56
CA LEU A 91 -13.76 -1.02 -8.74
C LEU A 91 -12.74 -1.85 -7.98
N GLU A 92 -12.84 -1.93 -6.66
CA GLU A 92 -12.12 -2.89 -5.84
C GLU A 92 -13.07 -4.04 -5.47
N VAL A 93 -12.62 -5.28 -5.62
CA VAL A 93 -13.39 -6.49 -5.34
C VAL A 93 -12.54 -7.45 -4.53
N ASP A 94 -13.06 -7.90 -3.40
CA ASP A 94 -12.42 -8.92 -2.57
C ASP A 94 -13.05 -10.28 -2.85
N PHE A 95 -12.21 -11.30 -2.97
CA PHE A 95 -12.62 -12.68 -3.18
C PHE A 95 -12.16 -13.57 -2.03
N GLN A 96 -13.00 -14.50 -1.64
CA GLN A 96 -12.68 -15.52 -0.64
C GLN A 96 -12.80 -16.91 -1.26
N SER A 97 -11.81 -17.77 -1.03
CA SER A 97 -11.87 -19.17 -1.44
C SER A 97 -12.66 -19.99 -0.42
N SER A 98 -13.61 -20.79 -0.89
CA SER A 98 -14.36 -21.77 -0.13
C SER A 98 -14.58 -23.01 -1.00
N GLY A 99 -14.10 -24.17 -0.55
CA GLY A 99 -14.32 -25.44 -1.26
C GLY A 99 -13.81 -25.51 -2.70
N GLY A 100 -12.73 -24.79 -3.05
CA GLY A 100 -12.20 -24.74 -4.42
C GLY A 100 -12.95 -23.78 -5.36
N HIS A 101 -13.75 -22.88 -4.79
CA HIS A 101 -14.44 -21.83 -5.53
C HIS A 101 -14.18 -20.47 -4.87
N TYR A 102 -14.07 -19.43 -5.69
CA TYR A 102 -13.93 -18.07 -5.21
C TYR A 102 -15.27 -17.35 -5.26
N GLU A 103 -15.69 -16.83 -4.12
CA GLU A 103 -16.90 -16.02 -4.00
C GLU A 103 -16.53 -14.56 -3.79
N LYS A 104 -17.32 -13.67 -4.41
CA LYS A 104 -17.21 -12.22 -4.22
C LYS A 104 -17.77 -11.87 -2.84
N VAL A 105 -16.91 -11.44 -1.92
CA VAL A 105 -17.32 -11.12 -0.54
C VAL A 105 -17.57 -9.62 -0.33
N ASN A 106 -16.87 -8.78 -1.08
CA ASN A 106 -17.01 -7.33 -0.97
C ASN A 106 -16.70 -6.66 -2.30
N SER A 107 -17.32 -5.50 -2.55
CA SER A 107 -16.91 -4.63 -3.64
C SER A 107 -17.22 -3.17 -3.36
N ARG A 108 -16.32 -2.27 -3.75
CA ARG A 108 -16.50 -0.83 -3.61
C ARG A 108 -15.98 -0.07 -4.81
N TRP A 109 -16.65 1.04 -5.11
CA TRP A 109 -16.20 2.02 -6.09
C TRP A 109 -15.40 3.11 -5.43
N VAL A 110 -14.26 3.44 -6.03
CA VAL A 110 -13.35 4.46 -5.53
C VAL A 110 -13.05 5.42 -6.66
N GLU A 111 -13.05 6.70 -6.33
CA GLU A 111 -12.62 7.78 -7.23
C GLU A 111 -11.28 8.31 -6.74
N THR A 112 -10.34 8.51 -7.66
CA THR A 112 -9.01 9.05 -7.38
C THR A 112 -8.71 10.17 -8.36
N ASP A 113 -8.36 11.35 -7.84
CA ASP A 113 -7.86 12.44 -8.68
C ASP A 113 -6.43 12.12 -9.16
N LEU A 114 -6.21 12.17 -10.48
CA LEU A 114 -4.91 11.93 -11.11
C LEU A 114 -4.05 13.19 -11.19
N GLY A 115 -4.59 14.34 -10.79
CA GLY A 115 -3.86 15.58 -10.62
C GLY A 115 -3.39 15.76 -9.18
N ARG A 116 -2.30 16.51 -8.97
CA ARG A 116 -2.04 17.08 -7.65
C ARG A 116 -3.20 18.04 -7.36
N PRO A 117 -4.01 17.84 -6.31
CA PRO A 117 -5.04 18.79 -5.97
C PRO A 117 -4.38 20.15 -5.68
N GLN A 118 -5.05 21.24 -6.04
CA GLN A 118 -4.68 22.56 -5.49
C GLN A 118 -4.71 22.47 -3.96
N ALA A 119 -3.92 23.27 -3.26
CA ALA A 119 -3.81 23.19 -1.79
C ALA A 119 -5.19 23.17 -1.11
N GLU A 120 -6.11 24.02 -1.57
CA GLU A 120 -7.51 24.13 -1.12
C GLU A 120 -8.41 22.90 -1.42
N HIS A 121 -7.96 22.00 -2.29
CA HIS A 121 -8.68 20.79 -2.70
C HIS A 121 -7.94 19.51 -2.29
N ARG A 122 -6.84 19.61 -1.53
CA ARG A 122 -6.17 18.42 -1.00
C ARG A 122 -7.12 17.69 -0.05
N PRO A 123 -7.11 16.35 -0.03
CA PRO A 123 -7.85 15.63 0.99
C PRO A 123 -7.40 16.13 2.36
N LEU A 124 -8.35 16.34 3.28
CA LEU A 124 -8.09 16.89 4.61
C LEU A 124 -7.09 16.07 5.44
N LEU A 125 -6.80 14.84 5.00
CA LEU A 125 -5.89 13.91 5.64
C LEU A 125 -4.92 13.35 4.59
N GLN A 126 -3.91 14.14 4.23
CA GLN A 126 -2.77 13.68 3.43
C GLN A 126 -1.43 14.07 4.07
N ALA A 127 -0.72 13.09 4.64
CA ALA A 127 0.64 13.26 5.17
C ALA A 127 1.54 12.16 4.61
N VAL A 128 2.73 12.54 4.13
CA VAL A 128 3.78 11.61 3.68
C VAL A 128 5.09 11.99 4.37
N ILE A 129 5.64 11.09 5.20
CA ILE A 129 6.95 11.27 5.84
C ILE A 129 7.89 10.22 5.27
N LEU A 130 9.01 10.69 4.73
CA LEU A 130 10.14 9.86 4.34
C LEU A 130 11.24 10.06 5.37
N ASN A 131 11.87 8.98 5.85
CA ASN A 131 13.08 9.10 6.65
C ASN A 131 14.29 9.02 5.70
N PRO A 132 14.94 10.13 5.33
CA PRO A 132 16.03 10.12 4.35
C PRO A 132 17.32 9.47 4.89
N GLU A 133 17.51 9.40 6.21
CA GLU A 133 18.74 8.82 6.80
C GLU A 133 18.78 7.29 6.68
N ARG A 134 17.61 6.64 6.61
CA ARG A 134 17.50 5.19 6.46
C ARG A 134 16.75 4.75 5.21
N ALA A 135 15.99 5.65 4.57
CA ALA A 135 15.22 5.50 3.34
C ALA A 135 14.40 4.19 3.25
N ASP A 136 14.08 3.60 4.40
CA ASP A 136 13.54 2.25 4.57
C ASP A 136 12.03 2.24 4.83
N LEU A 137 11.45 3.41 5.12
CA LEU A 137 10.03 3.58 5.39
C LEU A 137 9.44 4.89 4.83
N GLU A 138 8.21 4.79 4.32
CA GLU A 138 7.32 5.89 3.95
C GLU A 138 6.05 5.80 4.80
N PHE A 139 5.80 6.81 5.63
CA PHE A 139 4.56 6.92 6.38
C PHE A 139 3.51 7.66 5.55
N LYS A 140 2.35 7.04 5.31
CA LYS A 140 1.27 7.63 4.50
C LYS A 140 -0.07 7.65 5.22
N VAL A 141 -0.63 8.84 5.37
CA VAL A 141 -2.06 9.07 5.69
C VAL A 141 -2.72 9.57 4.42
N GLN A 142 -3.81 8.93 4.00
CA GLN A 142 -4.55 9.35 2.82
C GLN A 142 -6.04 9.02 3.01
N GLU A 143 -6.90 10.00 2.74
CA GLU A 143 -8.33 9.79 2.56
C GLU A 143 -8.62 9.16 1.19
N LYS A 144 -9.53 8.17 1.15
CA LYS A 144 -9.99 7.54 -0.09
C LYS A 144 -11.47 7.88 -0.32
N PRO A 145 -11.81 8.64 -1.38
CA PRO A 145 -13.19 8.91 -1.75
C PRO A 145 -13.89 7.63 -2.20
N ILE A 146 -14.79 7.11 -1.36
CA ILE A 146 -15.67 5.98 -1.72
C ILE A 146 -16.90 6.58 -2.39
N LEU A 147 -17.16 6.19 -3.65
CA LEU A 147 -18.33 6.68 -4.38
C LEU A 147 -19.62 6.12 -3.75
N PRO A 148 -20.50 6.96 -3.16
CA PRO A 148 -21.64 6.46 -2.39
C PRO A 148 -22.82 6.00 -3.26
N ARG A 149 -22.85 6.32 -4.56
CA ARG A 149 -24.02 6.06 -5.42
C ARG A 149 -23.68 5.53 -6.83
N PRO A 150 -24.44 4.53 -7.34
CA PRO A 150 -24.32 4.01 -8.71
C PRO A 150 -24.67 4.99 -9.85
N GLY A 151 -25.26 6.16 -9.54
CA GLY A 151 -25.74 7.11 -10.54
C GLY A 151 -24.65 7.83 -11.35
N GLN A 152 -23.40 7.76 -10.89
CA GLN A 152 -22.22 8.27 -11.62
C GLN A 152 -21.55 7.19 -12.49
N LEU A 153 -21.99 5.93 -12.38
CA LEU A 153 -21.45 4.82 -13.14
C LEU A 153 -22.20 4.69 -14.47
N ASP A 154 -21.46 4.44 -15.55
CA ASP A 154 -22.08 4.05 -16.81
C ASP A 154 -22.57 2.59 -16.75
N GLN A 155 -23.26 2.15 -17.81
CA GLN A 155 -23.77 0.78 -17.87
C GLN A 155 -22.64 -0.26 -17.88
N HIS A 156 -21.54 0.00 -18.59
CA HIS A 156 -20.41 -0.92 -18.69
C HIS A 156 -19.74 -1.15 -17.34
N MET A 157 -19.62 -0.12 -16.51
CA MET A 157 -19.10 -0.20 -15.14
C MET A 157 -19.98 -1.09 -14.26
N ARG A 158 -21.30 -0.94 -14.34
CA ARG A 158 -22.25 -1.78 -13.62
C ARG A 158 -22.17 -3.24 -14.09
N ASP A 159 -22.07 -3.47 -15.39
CA ASP A 159 -21.94 -4.81 -15.96
C ASP A 159 -20.65 -5.48 -15.47
N VAL A 160 -19.52 -4.76 -15.45
CA VAL A 160 -18.27 -5.26 -14.86
C VAL A 160 -18.46 -5.66 -13.40
N GLN A 161 -19.09 -4.83 -12.57
CA GLN A 161 -19.32 -5.17 -11.16
C GLN A 161 -20.22 -6.40 -10.97
N ALA A 162 -21.21 -6.57 -11.85
CA ALA A 162 -22.16 -7.68 -11.78
C ALA A 162 -21.56 -9.01 -12.24
N TYR A 163 -20.70 -8.98 -13.27
CA TYR A 163 -20.21 -10.18 -13.94
C TYR A 163 -18.73 -10.51 -13.70
N ILE A 164 -18.00 -9.68 -12.97
CA ILE A 164 -16.63 -10.01 -12.56
C ILE A 164 -16.62 -11.29 -11.74
N ARG A 165 -15.76 -12.22 -12.13
CA ARG A 165 -15.55 -13.51 -11.43
C ARG A 165 -14.06 -13.75 -11.24
N PHE A 166 -13.75 -14.61 -10.29
CA PHE A 166 -12.40 -15.09 -10.05
C PHE A 166 -12.36 -16.60 -10.27
N ARG A 167 -11.50 -17.05 -11.18
CA ARG A 167 -11.39 -18.45 -11.58
C ARG A 167 -10.50 -19.22 -10.60
N SER A 168 -10.97 -20.36 -10.10
CA SER A 168 -10.10 -21.33 -9.43
C SER A 168 -9.19 -22.02 -10.45
N SER A 169 -7.94 -22.22 -10.09
CA SER A 169 -7.00 -22.96 -10.91
C SER A 169 -7.22 -24.45 -10.73
N GLU A 170 -6.95 -25.24 -11.77
CA GLU A 170 -6.93 -26.71 -11.64
C GLU A 170 -5.82 -27.18 -10.67
N ASN A 171 -4.82 -26.34 -10.40
CA ASN A 171 -3.75 -26.55 -9.40
C ASN A 171 -3.79 -25.48 -8.31
N ASP A 172 -4.90 -25.38 -7.59
CA ASP A 172 -5.15 -24.34 -6.57
C ASP A 172 -4.05 -24.23 -5.50
N ALA A 173 -3.34 -25.31 -5.16
CA ALA A 173 -2.27 -25.28 -4.15
C ALA A 173 -1.00 -24.51 -4.59
N VAL A 174 -0.71 -24.47 -5.90
CA VAL A 174 0.44 -23.72 -6.43
C VAL A 174 0.05 -22.27 -6.69
N ASP A 175 -1.16 -22.06 -7.19
CA ASP A 175 -1.65 -20.73 -7.55
C ASP A 175 -2.12 -19.92 -6.33
N SER A 176 -2.36 -20.56 -5.16
CA SER A 176 -2.71 -19.87 -3.91
C SER A 176 -1.54 -19.15 -3.24
N SER A 177 -0.29 -19.51 -3.55
CA SER A 177 0.88 -18.88 -2.94
C SER A 177 1.11 -17.44 -3.41
N ILE A 178 1.59 -16.57 -2.52
CA ILE A 178 2.06 -15.22 -2.90
C ILE A 178 3.33 -15.28 -3.78
N LEU A 179 4.04 -16.40 -3.78
CA LEU A 179 5.24 -16.63 -4.59
C LEU A 179 4.92 -17.25 -5.97
N ALA A 180 3.66 -17.58 -6.23
CA ALA A 180 3.24 -18.18 -7.50
C ALA A 180 3.59 -17.27 -8.69
N PRO A 181 3.85 -17.78 -9.90
CA PRO A 181 4.00 -16.93 -11.08
C PRO A 181 2.75 -16.06 -11.32
N ALA A 182 2.94 -14.92 -11.99
CA ALA A 182 1.82 -14.05 -12.35
C ALA A 182 0.90 -14.73 -13.37
N ARG A 183 -0.34 -14.98 -12.98
CA ARG A 183 -1.36 -15.64 -13.80
C ARG A 183 -2.70 -14.96 -13.55
N ARG A 184 -3.45 -14.69 -14.63
CA ARG A 184 -4.73 -14.02 -14.53
C ARG A 184 -5.81 -15.02 -14.12
N HIS A 185 -6.49 -14.72 -13.03
CA HIS A 185 -7.64 -15.48 -12.54
C HIS A 185 -8.96 -14.73 -12.76
N THR A 186 -8.91 -13.40 -12.87
CA THR A 186 -10.07 -12.55 -13.07
C THR A 186 -10.65 -12.73 -14.45
N MET A 187 -11.96 -12.91 -14.47
CA MET A 187 -12.77 -13.03 -15.66
C MET A 187 -13.63 -11.76 -15.78
N LEU A 188 -13.48 -11.04 -16.89
CA LEU A 188 -14.22 -9.82 -17.20
C LEU A 188 -15.00 -9.98 -18.51
N PRO A 189 -16.20 -9.36 -18.63
CA PRO A 189 -16.96 -9.33 -19.89
C PRO A 189 -16.09 -8.90 -21.07
N ILE A 190 -16.25 -9.52 -22.23
CA ILE A 190 -15.42 -9.23 -23.43
C ILE A 190 -15.48 -7.78 -23.90
N ASP A 191 -16.63 -7.15 -23.68
CA ASP A 191 -16.94 -5.78 -24.03
C ASP A 191 -16.57 -4.77 -22.92
N ALA A 192 -15.99 -5.24 -21.81
CA ALA A 192 -15.54 -4.38 -20.72
C ALA A 192 -14.52 -3.34 -21.22
N LYS A 193 -14.88 -2.06 -21.03
CA LYS A 193 -14.06 -0.90 -21.39
C LYS A 193 -13.23 -0.45 -20.20
N ILE A 194 -12.13 -1.16 -19.96
CA ILE A 194 -11.23 -0.88 -18.83
C ILE A 194 -9.88 -0.36 -19.34
N TRP A 195 -9.19 0.42 -18.51
CA TRP A 195 -7.82 0.87 -18.77
C TRP A 195 -6.81 -0.20 -18.40
N ARG A 196 -6.92 -0.76 -17.19
CA ARG A 196 -6.11 -1.88 -16.71
C ARG A 196 -6.80 -2.65 -15.60
N LEU A 197 -6.36 -3.88 -15.42
CA LEU A 197 -6.76 -4.79 -14.36
C LEU A 197 -5.55 -5.04 -13.47
N LEU A 198 -5.73 -5.02 -12.14
CA LEU A 198 -4.72 -5.41 -11.18
C LEU A 198 -5.26 -6.55 -10.33
N GLU A 199 -4.54 -7.67 -10.30
CA GLU A 199 -4.79 -8.75 -9.34
C GLU A 199 -3.82 -8.59 -8.18
N LYS A 200 -4.36 -8.45 -6.97
CA LYS A 200 -3.59 -8.30 -5.74
C LYS A 200 -3.64 -9.60 -4.94
N SER A 201 -2.47 -10.11 -4.61
CA SER A 201 -2.28 -11.28 -3.76
C SER A 201 -1.66 -10.83 -2.45
N THR A 202 -2.31 -11.07 -1.32
CA THR A 202 -1.84 -10.57 -0.02
C THR A 202 -1.66 -11.65 1.01
N VAL A 203 -0.63 -11.47 1.83
CA VAL A 203 -0.39 -12.25 3.05
C VAL A 203 -0.15 -11.27 4.19
N GLN A 204 -0.63 -11.62 5.37
CA GLN A 204 -0.60 -10.75 6.54
C GLN A 204 0.11 -11.48 7.67
N TYR A 205 1.06 -10.81 8.30
CA TYR A 205 1.79 -11.29 9.46
C TYR A 205 1.46 -10.40 10.65
N GLN A 206 0.91 -10.98 11.70
CA GLN A 206 0.66 -10.25 12.94
C GLN A 206 2.00 -10.01 13.64
N ILE A 207 2.27 -8.77 14.04
CA ILE A 207 3.41 -8.45 14.89
C ILE A 207 3.07 -8.88 16.31
N ARG A 208 3.96 -9.67 16.91
CA ARG A 208 3.81 -10.23 18.25
C ARG A 208 3.53 -9.13 19.27
N ASP A 209 2.59 -9.41 20.18
CA ASP A 209 2.22 -8.54 21.30
C ASP A 209 1.76 -7.11 20.91
N THR A 210 1.28 -6.92 19.67
CA THR A 210 0.75 -5.63 19.20
C THR A 210 -0.52 -5.84 18.39
N ASP A 211 -1.23 -4.74 18.04
CA ASP A 211 -2.32 -4.77 17.05
C ASP A 211 -1.86 -4.42 15.63
N TYR A 212 -0.55 -4.43 15.38
CA TYR A 212 0.05 -4.12 14.09
C TYR A 212 0.18 -5.36 13.20
N VAL A 213 -0.06 -5.16 11.91
CA VAL A 213 0.04 -6.16 10.85
C VAL A 213 1.02 -5.69 9.80
N LEU A 214 1.93 -6.58 9.43
CA LEU A 214 2.73 -6.46 8.22
C LEU A 214 2.01 -7.18 7.09
N GLU A 215 1.54 -6.45 6.09
CA GLU A 215 0.98 -7.01 4.86
C GLU A 215 2.03 -6.98 3.76
N ILE A 216 2.25 -8.12 3.12
CA ILE A 216 2.95 -8.20 1.85
C ILE A 216 1.92 -8.38 0.75
N ALA A 217 2.00 -7.53 -0.26
CA ALA A 217 1.14 -7.56 -1.42
C ALA A 217 1.97 -7.74 -2.69
N ARG A 218 1.55 -8.67 -3.56
CA ARG A 218 1.99 -8.72 -4.96
C ARG A 218 0.86 -8.24 -5.85
N TYR A 219 1.19 -7.37 -6.80
CA TYR A 219 0.27 -6.85 -7.81
C TYR A 219 0.68 -7.32 -9.19
N ASP A 220 -0.23 -8.01 -9.87
CA ASP A 220 -0.06 -8.42 -11.26
C ASP A 220 -0.93 -7.48 -12.13
N VAL A 221 -0.27 -6.66 -12.95
CA VAL A 221 -0.92 -5.61 -13.76
C VAL A 221 -1.12 -6.07 -15.19
N TYR A 222 -2.37 -6.08 -15.64
CA TYR A 222 -2.79 -6.51 -16.95
C TYR A 222 -3.38 -5.36 -17.77
N TYR A 223 -2.89 -5.20 -18.99
CA TYR A 223 -3.44 -4.24 -19.96
C TYR A 223 -4.23 -4.97 -21.04
N PRO A 224 -5.49 -4.55 -21.34
CA PRO A 224 -6.30 -5.19 -22.37
C PRO A 224 -5.63 -5.15 -23.76
N LYS A 225 -5.82 -6.19 -24.56
CA LYS A 225 -5.39 -6.19 -25.97
C LYS A 225 -6.31 -5.30 -26.83
N PRO A 226 -5.82 -4.67 -27.92
CA PRO A 226 -6.64 -3.83 -28.81
C PRO A 226 -7.81 -4.59 -29.49
N ASN A 227 -8.91 -3.88 -29.79
CA ASN A 227 -10.16 -4.44 -30.33
C ASN A 227 -10.02 -5.24 -31.64
N ARG A 228 -9.02 -4.99 -32.49
CA ARG A 228 -8.84 -5.74 -33.75
C ARG A 228 -8.52 -7.23 -33.53
N ALA A 229 -8.04 -7.61 -32.35
CA ALA A 229 -7.85 -9.01 -31.95
C ALA A 229 -9.10 -9.65 -31.30
N ARG A 230 -10.19 -8.88 -31.09
CA ARG A 230 -11.38 -9.31 -30.33
C ARG A 230 -12.56 -9.77 -31.21
N GLN A 231 -12.50 -9.57 -32.52
CA GLN A 231 -13.60 -9.82 -33.46
C GLN A 231 -13.77 -11.29 -33.89
N ALA A 232 -12.93 -12.21 -33.40
CA ALA A 232 -12.97 -13.63 -33.74
C ALA A 232 -13.53 -14.53 -32.60
N ALA A 233 -14.03 -13.93 -31.53
CA ALA A 233 -14.37 -14.65 -30.30
C ALA A 233 -15.89 -14.71 -30.09
N ASP A 234 -16.41 -15.91 -29.83
CA ASP A 234 -17.83 -16.15 -29.52
C ASP A 234 -18.29 -15.32 -28.32
N SER A 235 -19.59 -15.02 -28.24
CA SER A 235 -20.24 -14.20 -27.20
C SER A 235 -20.09 -14.70 -25.75
N THR A 236 -19.47 -15.85 -25.54
CA THR A 236 -19.09 -16.43 -24.23
C THR A 236 -17.64 -16.19 -23.84
N SER A 237 -16.88 -15.47 -24.66
CA SER A 237 -15.45 -15.23 -24.46
C SER A 237 -15.21 -14.12 -23.43
N TYR A 238 -14.02 -14.12 -22.82
CA TYR A 238 -13.63 -13.11 -21.82
C TYR A 238 -12.59 -12.16 -22.40
N LEU A 239 -12.51 -10.94 -21.85
CA LEU A 239 -11.57 -9.92 -22.31
C LEU A 239 -10.12 -10.46 -22.32
N GLU A 240 -9.35 -10.25 -23.39
CA GLU A 240 -7.94 -10.67 -23.45
C GLU A 240 -6.96 -9.58 -23.02
N PHE A 241 -5.80 -9.99 -22.48
CA PHE A 241 -4.77 -9.12 -21.94
C PHE A 241 -3.38 -9.43 -22.51
N LYS A 242 -2.49 -8.43 -22.45
CA LYS A 242 -1.06 -8.61 -22.65
C LYS A 242 -0.44 -9.39 -21.47
N PHE A 243 0.82 -9.80 -21.60
CA PHE A 243 1.58 -10.35 -20.48
C PHE A 243 1.62 -9.37 -19.30
N PRO A 244 1.47 -9.85 -18.05
CA PRO A 244 1.45 -8.97 -16.90
C PRO A 244 2.83 -8.37 -16.59
N THR A 245 2.82 -7.22 -15.96
CA THR A 245 3.96 -6.72 -15.18
C THR A 245 3.63 -6.92 -13.71
N SER A 246 4.59 -7.44 -12.94
CA SER A 246 4.37 -7.72 -11.51
C SER A 246 5.27 -6.85 -10.66
N PHE A 247 4.75 -6.38 -9.55
CA PHE A 247 5.52 -5.72 -8.50
C PHE A 247 4.96 -6.11 -7.13
N SER A 248 5.72 -5.81 -6.08
CA SER A 248 5.30 -6.09 -4.71
C SER A 248 5.50 -4.86 -3.83
N GLU A 249 4.70 -4.79 -2.79
CA GLU A 249 4.71 -3.74 -1.79
C GLU A 249 4.59 -4.40 -0.43
N THR A 250 5.22 -3.80 0.58
CA THR A 250 5.09 -4.24 1.95
C THR A 250 4.66 -3.09 2.81
N VAL A 251 3.60 -3.30 3.58
CA VAL A 251 2.91 -2.24 4.31
C VAL A 251 2.66 -2.69 5.74
N LEU A 252 3.13 -1.89 6.69
CA LEU A 252 2.85 -2.01 8.11
C LEU A 252 1.66 -1.11 8.49
N TYR A 253 0.72 -1.64 9.26
CA TYR A 253 -0.40 -0.87 9.77
C TYR A 253 -1.05 -1.44 11.03
N GLY A 254 -1.68 -0.59 11.83
CA GLY A 254 -2.55 -1.00 12.92
C GLY A 254 -3.92 -1.44 12.42
N GLN A 255 -4.42 -2.59 12.89
CA GLN A 255 -5.75 -3.08 12.52
C GLN A 255 -6.86 -2.11 12.90
N SER A 256 -6.67 -1.37 14.00
CA SER A 256 -7.63 -0.41 14.54
C SER A 256 -7.58 0.97 13.88
N TRP A 257 -6.56 1.25 13.06
CA TRP A 257 -6.31 2.60 12.54
C TRP A 257 -7.41 3.12 11.63
N ASP A 258 -8.03 2.26 10.81
CA ASP A 258 -9.08 2.72 9.90
C ASP A 258 -10.33 3.16 10.67
N GLU A 259 -10.65 2.51 11.79
CA GLU A 259 -11.75 2.89 12.68
C GLU A 259 -11.39 4.13 13.51
N ALA A 260 -10.17 4.18 14.05
CA ALA A 260 -9.66 5.33 14.79
C ALA A 260 -9.64 6.60 13.92
N MET A 261 -9.18 6.51 12.66
CA MET A 261 -9.19 7.62 11.72
C MET A 261 -10.61 8.07 11.36
N LYS A 262 -11.55 7.12 11.18
CA LYS A 262 -12.96 7.47 10.96
C LYS A 262 -13.57 8.18 12.16
N ALA A 263 -13.23 7.75 13.38
CA ALA A 263 -13.69 8.41 14.61
C ALA A 263 -13.08 9.82 14.74
N ALA A 264 -11.78 9.96 14.48
CA ALA A 264 -11.08 11.24 14.49
C ALA A 264 -11.65 12.22 13.45
N GLY A 265 -11.96 11.75 12.24
CA GLY A 265 -12.58 12.58 11.20
C GLY A 265 -13.98 13.09 11.56
N LYS A 266 -14.73 12.38 12.42
CA LYS A 266 -16.03 12.86 12.94
C LYS A 266 -15.90 13.92 14.04
N LEU A 267 -14.73 14.03 14.67
CA LEU A 267 -14.47 14.99 15.74
C LEU A 267 -14.03 16.37 15.21
N GLN A 268 -13.70 16.49 13.92
CA GLN A 268 -13.28 17.75 13.28
C GLN A 268 -14.40 18.79 13.13
N ASP A 269 -15.65 18.47 13.48
CA ASP A 269 -16.72 19.46 13.65
C ASP A 269 -16.58 20.30 14.95
N THR A 270 -15.50 20.12 15.72
CA THR A 270 -15.20 20.88 16.94
C THR A 270 -13.85 21.61 16.82
N GLU A 271 -13.81 22.90 17.16
CA GLU A 271 -12.74 23.87 16.88
C GLU A 271 -11.34 23.59 17.49
N SER A 272 -11.05 22.39 18.02
CA SER A 272 -9.73 22.07 18.57
C SER A 272 -9.32 20.61 18.29
N PHE A 273 -8.37 20.41 17.38
CA PHE A 273 -7.73 19.13 17.17
C PHE A 273 -6.69 18.87 18.28
N ASP A 274 -6.97 17.93 19.18
CA ASP A 274 -6.00 17.48 20.19
C ASP A 274 -5.11 16.37 19.61
N LEU A 275 -3.87 16.72 19.30
CA LEU A 275 -2.86 15.79 18.80
C LEU A 275 -2.63 14.59 19.74
N ASN A 276 -2.66 14.78 21.06
CA ASN A 276 -2.44 13.67 22.00
C ASN A 276 -3.60 12.69 21.99
N SER A 277 -4.83 13.18 21.87
CA SER A 277 -6.00 12.32 21.68
C SER A 277 -5.94 11.56 20.35
N ALA A 278 -5.52 12.21 19.26
CA ALA A 278 -5.34 11.55 17.97
C ALA A 278 -4.23 10.49 18.01
N LEU A 279 -3.08 10.80 18.62
CA LEU A 279 -2.00 9.85 18.84
C LEU A 279 -2.45 8.69 19.72
N GLY A 280 -3.17 8.93 20.81
CA GLY A 280 -3.66 7.87 21.70
C GLY A 280 -4.71 6.96 21.06
N ALA A 281 -5.49 7.49 20.10
CA ALA A 281 -6.44 6.70 19.32
C ALA A 281 -5.74 5.80 18.28
N LEU A 282 -4.62 6.25 17.71
CA LEU A 282 -3.86 5.51 16.69
C LEU A 282 -2.82 4.57 17.31
N PHE A 283 -2.13 5.02 18.35
CA PHE A 283 -1.06 4.30 19.03
C PHE A 283 -1.48 4.05 20.46
N LYS A 284 -2.01 2.86 20.72
CA LYS A 284 -2.58 2.50 22.02
C LYS A 284 -1.46 2.46 23.08
N PRO A 285 -1.47 3.35 24.08
CA PRO A 285 -0.47 3.34 25.14
C PRO A 285 -0.61 2.11 26.03
N GLU A 286 0.51 1.55 26.44
CA GLU A 286 0.55 0.43 27.37
C GLU A 286 0.94 0.89 28.77
N SER A 287 0.22 0.40 29.78
CA SER A 287 0.51 0.66 31.20
C SER A 287 0.59 2.15 31.57
N ARG A 288 1.81 2.71 31.65
CA ARG A 288 2.07 4.11 32.04
C ARG A 288 2.61 4.96 30.88
N GLU A 289 2.60 4.43 29.66
CA GLU A 289 2.99 5.17 28.47
C GLU A 289 2.07 6.36 28.22
N THR A 290 2.67 7.47 27.80
CA THR A 290 1.95 8.56 27.16
C THR A 290 1.64 8.21 25.70
N PRO A 291 0.68 8.90 25.04
CA PRO A 291 0.45 8.74 23.59
C PRO A 291 1.71 8.92 22.74
N ARG A 292 2.63 9.78 23.18
CA ARG A 292 3.92 9.99 22.52
C ARG A 292 4.84 8.78 22.68
N ASP A 293 4.92 8.21 23.89
CA ASP A 293 5.73 7.00 24.12
C ASP A 293 5.22 5.84 23.26
N ALA A 294 3.90 5.70 23.11
CA ALA A 294 3.28 4.70 22.24
C ALA A 294 3.63 4.90 20.75
N PHE A 295 3.67 6.15 20.29
CA PHE A 295 4.11 6.49 18.94
C PHE A 295 5.60 6.19 18.73
N GLU A 296 6.45 6.54 19.68
CA GLU A 296 7.89 6.25 19.65
C GLU A 296 8.15 4.73 19.64
N ARG A 297 7.40 3.95 20.43
CA ARG A 297 7.42 2.48 20.37
C ARG A 297 7.00 1.95 19.00
N PHE A 298 5.98 2.53 18.38
CA PHE A 298 5.59 2.19 17.01
C PHE A 298 6.73 2.46 16.01
N ILE A 299 7.41 3.60 16.08
CA ILE A 299 8.56 3.89 15.22
C ILE A 299 9.62 2.80 15.38
N MET A 300 9.93 2.41 16.62
CA MET A 300 10.89 1.35 16.89
C MET A 300 10.47 0.01 16.27
N ILE A 301 9.19 -0.37 16.39
CA ILE A 301 8.65 -1.56 15.74
C ILE A 301 8.81 -1.48 14.22
N ALA A 302 8.40 -0.36 13.61
CA ALA A 302 8.50 -0.15 12.17
C ALA A 302 9.94 -0.25 11.68
N THR A 303 10.89 0.35 12.41
CA THR A 303 12.32 0.26 12.11
C THR A 303 12.86 -1.17 12.27
N ASN A 304 12.45 -1.90 13.30
CA ASN A 304 12.89 -3.28 13.50
C ASN A 304 12.38 -4.20 12.39
N VAL A 305 11.12 -4.03 11.99
CA VAL A 305 10.55 -4.73 10.83
C VAL A 305 11.31 -4.35 9.56
N ALA A 306 11.53 -3.06 9.31
CA ALA A 306 12.29 -2.57 8.16
C ALA A 306 13.72 -3.14 8.12
N GLY A 307 14.33 -3.40 9.28
CA GLY A 307 15.63 -4.08 9.40
C GLY A 307 15.70 -5.45 8.71
N LEU A 308 14.57 -6.13 8.49
CA LEU A 308 14.53 -7.39 7.72
C LEU A 308 14.91 -7.21 6.25
N TRP A 309 14.77 -5.99 5.70
CA TRP A 309 15.18 -5.67 4.33
C TRP A 309 16.69 -5.61 4.16
N THR A 310 17.45 -5.59 5.27
CA THR A 310 18.92 -5.58 5.19
C THR A 310 19.45 -7.00 4.95
N PRO A 311 20.36 -7.20 3.96
CA PRO A 311 20.95 -8.51 3.70
C PRO A 311 21.72 -9.10 4.90
N ALA A 312 22.19 -8.25 5.83
CA ALA A 312 22.90 -8.64 7.04
C ALA A 312 21.96 -9.15 8.16
N GLY A 313 20.64 -9.07 7.98
CA GLY A 313 19.65 -9.40 9.00
C GLY A 313 19.40 -8.28 10.00
N SER A 314 18.30 -8.38 10.76
CA SER A 314 17.91 -7.38 11.75
C SER A 314 18.83 -7.38 12.97
N ARG A 315 19.41 -6.24 13.32
CA ARG A 315 19.77 -5.93 14.72
C ARG A 315 18.63 -5.11 15.31
N PRO A 316 17.93 -5.62 16.34
CA PRO A 316 16.85 -4.86 16.97
C PRO A 316 17.37 -3.51 17.45
N MET A 317 16.64 -2.44 17.09
CA MET A 317 16.81 -1.13 17.68
C MET A 317 16.22 -1.18 19.09
N GLU A 318 17.06 -0.95 20.09
CA GLU A 318 16.66 -0.95 21.52
C GLU A 318 16.17 0.43 21.98
N SER A 319 16.51 1.50 21.26
CA SER A 319 16.06 2.86 21.54
C SER A 319 16.12 3.75 20.29
N ILE A 320 15.26 4.77 20.20
CA ILE A 320 15.36 5.81 19.18
C ILE A 320 16.63 6.63 19.47
N PRO A 321 17.57 6.78 18.51
CA PRO A 321 18.75 7.60 18.70
C PRO A 321 18.34 9.02 19.12
N GLN A 322 18.72 9.43 20.32
CA GLN A 322 18.61 10.84 20.71
C GLN A 322 19.72 11.60 19.98
N PRO A 323 19.43 12.76 19.39
CA PRO A 323 20.46 13.59 18.76
C PRO A 323 21.52 13.92 19.83
N THR A 324 22.69 13.30 19.69
CA THR A 324 23.84 13.62 20.52
C THR A 324 24.47 14.88 19.96
N THR A 325 24.54 15.91 20.80
CA THR A 325 25.03 17.29 20.55
C THR A 325 23.99 18.28 20.02
N SER A 326 24.06 19.49 20.57
CA SER A 326 23.22 20.65 20.30
C SER A 326 23.28 21.03 18.83
N LEU A 327 22.40 20.44 18.03
CA LEU A 327 22.02 21.00 16.74
C LEU A 327 21.25 22.29 17.03
N SER A 328 21.77 23.40 16.53
CA SER A 328 21.10 24.70 16.57
C SER A 328 19.66 24.54 16.06
N ALA A 329 18.71 25.10 16.80
CA ALA A 329 17.25 24.97 16.78
C ALA A 329 16.46 25.08 15.44
N ASN A 330 17.03 24.73 14.27
CA ASN A 330 16.37 24.86 12.97
C ASN A 330 16.18 23.55 12.21
N GLU A 331 16.64 22.41 12.71
CA GLU A 331 16.43 21.10 12.07
C GLU A 331 15.54 20.22 12.95
N GLY A 332 14.28 20.63 13.05
CA GLY A 332 13.21 19.75 13.48
C GLY A 332 12.65 19.00 12.28
N ILE A 333 12.20 17.76 12.49
CA ILE A 333 11.32 17.08 11.53
C ILE A 333 10.10 17.97 11.36
N LEU A 334 9.99 18.58 10.17
CA LEU A 334 8.80 19.31 9.75
C LEU A 334 7.71 18.26 9.50
N ILE A 335 6.93 17.97 10.54
CA ILE A 335 5.62 17.39 10.35
C ILE A 335 4.73 18.56 9.89
N ASP A 336 4.71 18.79 8.58
CA ASP A 336 3.69 19.64 7.96
C ASP A 336 2.37 18.88 8.09
N LEU A 337 1.65 19.14 9.17
CA LEU A 337 0.21 18.89 9.27
C LEU A 337 -0.44 20.15 8.69
N ASP A 338 -0.74 20.13 7.39
CA ASP A 338 -1.77 21.01 6.83
C ASP A 338 -3.11 20.70 7.53
#